data_AF-A0A352ACL9-F1
#
_entry.id   AF-A0A352ACL9-F1
#
_cell.length_a   1.000
_cell.length_b   1.000
_cell.length_c   1.000
_cell.angle_alpha   90.00
_cell.angle_beta   90.00
_cell.angle_gamma   90.00
#
_symmetry.space_group_name_H-M   'P 1'
#
loop_
_entity.id
_entity.type
_entity.pdbx_description
1 polymer ?
#
loop_
_entity_poly.entity_id
_entity_poly.type
_entity_poly.pdbx_seq_one_letter_code
_entity_poly.pdbx_strand_id
1 'polypeptide(L)' 'MASLPHPIQYQGSKRNLASNILRFLPNRVERLVEPFAGTAAVSIWQARQYNLW' A
#
# COMPACT_ATOMS: atom_id res chain seq x y z
N MET A 1 1.02 16.01 -8.47
CA MET A 1 1.52 14.87 -7.67
C MET A 1 1.47 13.62 -8.54
N ALA A 2 2.60 12.95 -8.78
CA ALA A 2 2.60 11.69 -9.52
C ALA A 2 1.75 10.66 -8.77
N SER A 3 0.80 10.03 -9.48
CA SER A 3 0.07 8.89 -8.95
C SER A 3 1.06 7.76 -8.67
N LEU A 4 0.86 7.04 -7.57
CA LEU A 4 1.65 5.84 -7.30
C LEU A 4 1.51 4.88 -8.49
N PRO A 5 2.61 4.33 -9.02
CA PRO A 5 2.54 3.46 -10.17
C PRO A 5 1.76 2.19 -9.80
N HIS A 6 0.65 1.97 -10.50
CA HIS A 6 -0.07 0.71 -10.47
C HIS A 6 -0.24 0.26 -11.92
N PRO A 7 0.40 -0.86 -12.32
CA PRO A 7 0.55 -1.21 -13.74
C PRO A 7 -0.77 -1.58 -14.43
N ILE A 8 -1.78 -2.03 -13.67
CA ILE A 8 -3.05 -2.53 -14.21
C ILE A 8 -4.25 -2.05 -13.37
N GLN A 9 -5.43 -1.90 -13.98
CA GLN A 9 -6.68 -1.74 -13.24
C GLN A 9 -7.10 -3.07 -12.60
N TYR A 10 -7.68 -3.03 -11.40
CA TYR A 10 -8.10 -4.24 -10.67
C TYR A 10 -9.31 -3.94 -9.81
N GLN A 11 -10.38 -4.73 -9.98
CA GLN A 11 -11.59 -4.61 -9.19
C GLN A 11 -11.29 -4.97 -7.73
N GLY A 12 -11.78 -4.18 -6.78
CA GLY A 12 -11.42 -4.32 -5.36
C GLY A 12 -10.02 -3.80 -5.02
N SER A 13 -9.40 -3.02 -5.92
CA SER A 13 -8.16 -2.32 -5.63
C SER A 13 -8.30 -1.38 -4.43
N LYS A 14 -7.38 -1.50 -3.47
CA LYS A 14 -7.34 -0.72 -2.23
C LYS A 14 -6.61 0.63 -2.38
N ARG A 15 -6.28 1.09 -3.60
CA ARG A 15 -5.46 2.31 -3.84
C ARG A 15 -5.92 3.54 -3.08
N ASN A 16 -7.22 3.81 -3.10
CA ASN A 16 -7.80 4.99 -2.45
C ASN A 16 -7.88 4.83 -0.92
N LEU A 17 -7.78 3.60 -0.42
CA LEU A 17 -7.85 3.27 1.00
C LEU A 17 -6.48 2.95 1.61
N ALA A 18 -5.44 2.71 0.81
CA ALA A 18 -4.14 2.25 1.29
C ALA A 18 -3.53 3.20 2.33
N SER A 19 -3.61 4.51 2.09
CA SER A 19 -3.17 5.55 3.04
C SER A 19 -3.88 5.50 4.39
N ASN A 20 -5.13 5.05 4.40
CA ASN A 20 -5.97 5.00 5.59
C ASN A 20 -5.76 3.68 6.32
N ILE A 21 -5.69 2.56 5.58
CA ILE A 21 -5.38 1.23 6.12
C ILE A 21 -4.07 1.25 6.92
N LEU A 22 -3.04 1.90 6.37
CA LEU A 22 -1.71 1.94 6.99
C LEU A 22 -1.68 2.69 8.33
N ARG A 23 -2.65 3.58 8.61
CA ARG A 23 -2.77 4.27 9.91
C ARG A 23 -3.21 3.34 11.04
N PHE A 24 -3.72 2.15 10.71
CA PHE A 24 -4.13 1.13 11.67
C PHE A 24 -3.06 0.07 11.91
N LEU A 25 -1.93 0.12 11.20
CA LEU A 25 -0.79 -0.76 11.46
C LEU A 25 0.07 -0.22 12.61
N PRO A 26 0.83 -1.09 13.31
CA PRO A 26 1.83 -0.64 14.28
C PRO A 26 2.87 0.29 13.64
N ASN A 27 3.44 1.20 14.43
CA ASN A 27 4.49 2.14 13.98
C ASN A 27 5.74 1.43 13.42
N ARG A 28 6.00 0.19 13.86
CA ARG A 28 7.13 -0.62 13.41
C ARG A 28 6.64 -2.02 13.05
N VAL A 29 6.87 -2.41 11.80
CA VAL A 29 6.55 -3.72 11.25
C VAL A 29 7.79 -4.20 10.51
N GLU A 30 8.32 -5.37 10.88
CA GLU A 30 9.50 -5.94 10.21
C GLU A 30 9.16 -6.57 8.85
N ARG A 31 7.95 -7.14 8.74
CA ARG A 31 7.46 -7.77 7.51
C ARG A 31 5.95 -7.61 7.41
N LEU A 32 5.49 -6.98 6.32
CA LEU A 32 4.09 -6.99 5.93
C LEU A 32 3.84 -8.17 5.00
N VAL A 33 2.85 -9.02 5.31
CA VAL A 33 2.43 -10.14 4.47
C VAL A 33 1.00 -9.88 4.02
N GLU A 34 0.76 -9.81 2.70
CA GLU A 34 -0.57 -9.63 2.11
C GLU A 34 -1.00 -10.92 1.36
N PRO A 35 -1.74 -11.85 2.00
CA PRO A 35 -2.20 -13.08 1.34
C PRO A 35 -3.11 -12.80 0.13
N PHE A 36 -3.81 -11.67 0.13
CA PHE A 36 -4.74 -11.22 -0.91
C PHE A 36 -4.36 -9.83 -1.44
N ALA A 37 -3.16 -9.74 -2.02
CA ALA A 37 -2.57 -8.47 -2.44
C ALA A 37 -3.31 -7.80 -3.62
N GLY A 38 -3.86 -8.57 -4.55
CA GLY A 38 -4.40 -8.03 -5.82
C GLY A 38 -3.32 -7.25 -6.56
N THR A 39 -3.48 -5.94 -6.72
CA THR A 39 -2.45 -5.04 -7.31
C THR A 39 -1.46 -4.47 -6.30
N ALA A 40 -1.33 -5.09 -5.13
CA ALA A 40 -0.36 -4.75 -4.10
C ALA A 40 -0.43 -3.27 -3.64
N ALA A 41 -1.64 -2.71 -3.62
CA ALA A 41 -1.84 -1.28 -3.34
C ALA A 41 -1.30 -0.86 -1.96
N VAL A 42 -1.43 -1.71 -0.93
CA VAL A 42 -0.94 -1.44 0.41
C VAL A 42 0.59 -1.60 0.47
N SER A 43 1.14 -2.68 -0.09
CA SER A 43 2.60 -2.88 -0.23
C SER A 43 3.30 -1.68 -0.90
N ILE A 44 2.78 -1.22 -2.05
CA ILE A 44 3.33 -0.08 -2.79
C ILE A 44 3.27 1.22 -1.96
N TRP A 45 2.15 1.44 -1.26
CA TRP A 45 2.00 2.64 -0.43
C TRP A 45 2.93 2.60 0.79
N GLN A 46 3.11 1.44 1.41
CA GLN A 46 4.05 1.25 2.52
C GLN A 46 5.49 1.48 2.08
N ALA A 47 5.91 0.96 0.92
CA ALA A 47 7.24 1.22 0.37
C ALA A 47 7.47 2.71 0.09
N ARG A 48 6.47 3.41 -0.45
CA ARG A 48 6.53 4.86 -0.63
C ARG A 48 6.64 5.60 0.70
N GLN A 49 5.90 5.20 1.74
CA GLN A 49 6.01 5.81 3.06
C GLN A 49 7.41 5.64 3.62
N TYR A 50 7.98 4.44 3.57
CA TYR A 50 9.32 4.17 4.06
C TYR A 50 10.38 5.10 3.42
N ASN A 51 10.28 5.35 2.11
CA ASN A 51 11.18 6.28 1.41
C ASN A 51 10.96 7.78 1.73
N LEU A 52 9.92 8.14 2.48
CA LEU A 52 9.64 9.52 2.91
C LEU A 52 10.10 9.79 4.36
N TRP A 53 10.61 8.77 5.06
CA TRP A 53 11.33 8.89 6.33
C TRP A 53 12.84 8.87 6.09
#